data_AF-X1GZW9-F1
#
_entry.id   AF-X1GZW9-F1
#
_cell.length_a   1.000
_cell.length_b   1.000
_cell.length_c   1.000
_cell.angle_alpha   90.00
_cell.angle_beta   90.00
_cell.angle_gamma   90.00
#
_symmetry.space_group_name_H-M   'P 1'
#
loop_
_entity.id
_entity.type
_entity.pdbx_description
1 polymer ?
#
loop_
_entity_poly.entity_id
_entity_poly.type
_entity_poly.pdbx_seq_one_letter_code
_entity_poly.pdbx_strand_id
1 'polypeptide(L)'
;NKIPAMADFNLGNLRVLILAVFEYLGQLNAIISRADVEHDLAIETRIQPKIEKLILDWLRKTRPTQTKWTKTPEITASVLSWAIFGSGLMWSKDRSRFSAEHVADTTLLLIAGGLYGSLID
;
A
#
# COMPACT_ATOMS: atom_id res chain seq x y z
N ASN A 1 5.15 -13.94 1.43
CA ASN A 1 4.10 -13.84 0.38
C ASN A 1 4.66 -13.20 -0.88
N LYS A 2 4.66 -13.89 -2.04
CA LYS A 2 5.07 -13.28 -3.33
C LYS A 2 3.82 -12.90 -4.12
N ILE A 3 3.76 -11.67 -4.59
CA ILE A 3 2.69 -11.21 -5.47
C ILE A 3 3.16 -11.38 -6.91
N PRO A 4 2.44 -12.12 -7.76
CA PRO A 4 2.79 -12.21 -9.16
C PRO A 4 2.70 -10.82 -9.81
N ALA A 5 3.71 -10.42 -10.60
CA ALA A 5 3.66 -9.18 -11.39
C ALA A 5 2.48 -9.11 -12.38
N MET A 6 1.83 -10.26 -12.61
CA MET A 6 0.65 -10.45 -13.45
C MET A 6 -0.69 -10.44 -12.70
N ALA A 7 -0.69 -10.18 -11.39
CA ALA A 7 -1.92 -10.09 -10.62
C ALA A 7 -2.83 -8.94 -11.13
N ASP A 8 -4.13 -9.14 -11.06
CA ASP A 8 -5.14 -8.11 -11.38
C ASP A 8 -5.40 -7.19 -10.18
N PHE A 9 -5.93 -5.99 -10.44
CA PHE A 9 -6.41 -5.11 -9.39
C PHE A 9 -7.67 -5.69 -8.73
N ASN A 10 -7.54 -6.20 -7.51
CA ASN A 10 -8.66 -6.58 -6.66
C ASN A 10 -8.28 -6.46 -5.18
N LEU A 11 -9.28 -6.47 -4.29
CA LEU A 11 -9.09 -6.28 -2.85
C LEU A 11 -8.19 -7.36 -2.22
N GLY A 12 -8.25 -8.61 -2.70
CA GLY A 12 -7.40 -9.70 -2.22
C GLY A 12 -5.92 -9.45 -2.53
N ASN A 13 -5.60 -9.14 -3.78
CA ASN A 13 -4.23 -8.81 -4.21
C ASN A 13 -3.71 -7.55 -3.53
N LEU A 14 -4.58 -6.55 -3.33
CA LEU A 14 -4.25 -5.34 -2.61
C LEU A 14 -3.92 -5.61 -1.13
N ARG A 15 -4.70 -6.48 -0.46
CA ARG A 15 -4.40 -6.92 0.91
C ARG A 15 -3.03 -7.59 1.01
N VAL A 16 -2.70 -8.47 0.07
CA VAL A 16 -1.39 -9.14 0.03
C VAL A 16 -0.27 -8.12 -0.18
N LEU A 17 -0.48 -7.10 -1.01
CA LEU A 17 0.46 -5.98 -1.18
C LEU A 17 0.69 -5.21 0.11
N ILE A 18 -0.40 -4.85 0.80
CA ILE A 18 -0.32 -4.13 2.08
C ILE A 18 0.52 -4.92 3.08
N LEU A 19 0.20 -6.21 3.27
CA LEU A 19 0.95 -7.08 4.19
C LEU A 19 2.42 -7.24 3.80
N ALA A 20 2.73 -7.38 2.51
CA ALA A 20 4.10 -7.50 2.03
C ALA A 20 4.91 -6.21 2.27
N VAL A 21 4.30 -5.04 2.06
CA VAL A 21 4.91 -3.74 2.38
C VAL A 21 5.15 -3.61 3.88
N PHE A 22 4.18 -4.01 4.71
CA PHE A 22 4.30 -3.95 6.16
C PHE A 22 5.44 -4.85 6.63
N GLU A 23 5.45 -6.12 6.22
CA GLU A 23 6.52 -7.06 6.55
C GLU A 23 7.90 -6.49 6.21
N TYR A 24 8.06 -5.94 5.00
CA TYR A 24 9.31 -5.33 4.57
C TYR A 24 9.71 -4.11 5.42
N LEU A 25 8.79 -3.19 5.69
CA LEU A 25 9.05 -2.02 6.55
C LEU A 25 9.34 -2.41 7.99
N GLY A 26 8.69 -3.45 8.52
CA GLY A 26 8.95 -3.99 9.86
C GLY A 26 10.34 -4.60 9.99
N GLN A 27 10.82 -5.29 8.95
CA GLN A 27 12.19 -5.81 8.89
C GLN A 27 13.21 -4.66 8.80
N LEU A 28 12.95 -3.66 7.95
CA LEU A 28 13.82 -2.49 7.81
C LEU A 28 13.93 -1.69 9.10
N ASN A 29 12.80 -1.40 9.76
CA ASN A 29 12.80 -0.67 11.03
C ASN A 29 13.62 -1.42 12.09
N ALA A 30 13.48 -2.75 12.18
CA ALA A 30 14.25 -3.55 13.12
C ALA A 30 15.78 -3.51 12.86
N ILE A 31 16.21 -3.34 11.61
CA ILE A 31 17.62 -3.16 11.25
C ILE A 31 18.10 -1.75 11.61
N ILE A 32 17.32 -0.73 11.24
CA ILE A 32 17.67 0.69 11.47
C ILE A 32 17.71 1.01 12.96
N SER A 33 16.74 0.57 13.74
CA SER A 33 16.73 0.77 15.20
C SER A 33 17.94 0.14 15.90
N ARG A 34 18.59 -0.85 15.28
CA ARG A 34 19.83 -1.45 15.81
C ARG A 34 21.10 -0.72 15.36
N ALA A 35 21.03 0.01 14.26
CA ALA A 35 22.18 0.64 13.61
C ALA A 35 22.33 2.14 13.94
N ASP A 36 21.36 2.74 14.65
CA ASP A 36 21.33 4.18 15.02
C ASP A 36 21.56 5.11 13.82
N VAL A 37 20.88 4.82 12.70
CA VAL A 37 21.07 5.57 11.44
C VAL A 37 19.82 6.34 11.05
N GLU A 38 19.97 7.63 10.73
CA GLU A 38 18.94 8.45 10.11
C GLU A 38 18.76 8.06 8.62
N HIS A 39 17.81 7.17 8.33
CA HIS A 39 17.61 6.60 6.99
C HIS A 39 16.18 6.69 6.43
N ASP A 40 15.25 7.33 7.13
CA ASP A 40 13.82 7.38 6.75
C ASP A 40 13.61 7.90 5.30
N LEU A 41 14.40 8.90 4.86
CA LEU A 41 14.28 9.49 3.51
C LEU A 41 14.78 8.56 2.37
N ALA A 42 15.77 7.70 2.65
CA ALA A 42 16.31 6.76 1.65
C ALA A 42 15.40 5.55 1.43
N ILE A 43 14.61 5.20 2.44
CA ILE A 43 13.58 4.14 2.38
C ILE A 43 12.41 4.60 1.52
N GLU A 44 11.91 5.81 1.78
CA GLU A 44 10.79 6.43 1.04
C GLU A 44 11.07 6.45 -0.46
N THR A 45 12.22 7.02 -0.85
CA THR A 45 12.64 7.18 -2.25
C THR A 45 12.86 5.86 -3.01
N ARG A 46 13.02 4.74 -2.31
CA ARG A 46 13.24 3.42 -2.95
C ARG A 46 12.00 2.53 -2.98
N ILE A 47 11.11 2.66 -2.00
CA ILE A 47 9.96 1.76 -1.83
C ILE A 47 8.70 2.38 -2.41
N GLN A 48 8.42 3.64 -2.11
CA GLN A 48 7.18 4.28 -2.54
C GLN A 48 6.99 4.21 -4.07
N PRO A 49 8.01 4.50 -4.91
CA PRO A 49 7.85 4.41 -6.37
C PRO A 49 7.56 2.99 -6.86
N LYS A 50 8.02 1.96 -6.14
CA LYS A 50 7.76 0.56 -6.49
C LYS A 50 6.32 0.17 -6.18
N ILE A 51 5.78 0.64 -5.06
CA ILE A 51 4.37 0.41 -4.69
C ILE A 51 3.47 1.11 -5.71
N GLU A 52 3.74 2.38 -6.01
CA GLU A 52 2.98 3.16 -6.98
C GLU A 52 2.98 2.51 -8.36
N LYS A 53 4.16 2.13 -8.87
CA LYS A 53 4.29 1.48 -10.17
C LYS A 53 3.48 0.19 -10.25
N LEU A 54 3.55 -0.67 -9.23
CA LEU A 54 2.82 -1.94 -9.21
C LEU A 54 1.30 -1.70 -9.25
N ILE A 55 0.81 -0.75 -8.46
CA ILE A 55 -0.61 -0.39 -8.44
C ILE A 55 -1.03 0.19 -9.79
N LEU A 56 -0.24 1.10 -10.36
CA LEU A 56 -0.51 1.69 -11.67
C LEU A 56 -0.59 0.64 -12.77
N ASP A 57 0.31 -0.34 -12.77
CA ASP A 57 0.31 -1.45 -13.71
C ASP A 57 -0.96 -2.31 -13.56
N TRP A 58 -1.46 -2.52 -12.34
CA TRP A 58 -2.73 -3.21 -12.10
C TRP A 58 -3.95 -2.39 -12.57
N LEU A 59 -3.95 -1.09 -12.29
CA LEU A 59 -5.04 -0.19 -12.71
C LEU A 59 -5.13 -0.10 -14.23
N ARG A 60 -3.99 -0.02 -14.94
CA ARG A 60 -3.94 0.04 -16.42
C ARG A 60 -4.40 -1.25 -17.10
N LYS A 61 -4.23 -2.41 -16.45
CA LYS A 61 -4.75 -3.70 -16.94
C LYS A 61 -6.25 -3.84 -16.72
N THR A 62 -6.80 -3.09 -15.77
CA THR A 62 -8.23 -3.12 -15.48
C THR A 62 -8.95 -2.43 -16.63
N ARG A 63 -9.91 -3.12 -17.26
CA ARG A 63 -10.77 -2.49 -18.28
C ARG A 63 -11.45 -1.29 -17.65
N PRO A 64 -11.59 -0.14 -18.36
CA PRO A 64 -12.31 1.01 -17.82
C PRO A 64 -13.77 0.65 -17.55
N THR A 65 -14.06 0.16 -16.34
CA THR A 65 -15.41 0.11 -15.80
C THR A 65 -15.80 1.54 -15.40
N GLN A 66 -17.10 1.84 -15.37
CA GLN A 66 -17.67 3.19 -15.15
C GLN A 66 -17.31 3.86 -13.79
N THR A 67 -16.40 3.30 -13.00
CA THR A 67 -15.99 3.80 -11.70
C THR A 67 -15.06 5.01 -11.84
N LYS A 68 -15.32 6.10 -11.09
CA LYS A 68 -14.60 7.39 -11.22
C LYS A 68 -13.07 7.27 -11.09
N TRP A 69 -12.55 6.34 -10.30
CA TRP A 69 -11.11 6.14 -10.09
C TRP A 69 -10.38 5.53 -11.31
N THR A 70 -11.08 4.87 -12.24
CA THR A 70 -10.45 4.36 -13.47
C THR A 70 -10.14 5.48 -14.47
N LYS A 71 -10.67 6.69 -14.26
CA LYS A 71 -10.45 7.86 -15.13
C LYS A 71 -9.11 8.56 -14.88
N THR A 72 -8.51 8.39 -13.70
CA THR A 72 -7.24 9.00 -13.30
C THR A 72 -6.34 7.95 -12.62
N PRO A 73 -5.88 6.92 -13.36
CA PRO A 73 -5.16 5.80 -12.77
C PRO A 73 -3.81 6.22 -12.15
N GLU A 74 -3.16 7.26 -12.66
CA GLU A 74 -1.92 7.81 -12.08
C GLU A 74 -2.15 8.42 -10.68
N ILE A 75 -3.15 9.31 -10.56
CA ILE A 75 -3.48 9.94 -9.27
C ILE A 75 -3.94 8.87 -8.28
N THR A 76 -4.78 7.94 -8.74
CA THR A 76 -5.26 6.82 -7.91
C THR A 76 -4.08 5.97 -7.43
N ALA A 77 -3.17 5.56 -8.31
CA ALA A 77 -1.99 4.79 -7.93
C ALA A 77 -1.13 5.51 -6.89
N SER A 78 -0.90 6.82 -7.09
CA SER A 78 -0.11 7.63 -6.17
C SER A 78 -0.76 7.71 -4.79
N VAL A 79 -2.04 8.06 -4.71
CA VAL A 79 -2.78 8.13 -3.43
C VAL A 79 -2.79 6.78 -2.71
N LEU A 80 -3.09 5.69 -3.42
CA LEU A 80 -3.09 4.35 -2.84
C LEU A 80 -1.70 3.97 -2.33
N SER A 81 -0.64 4.27 -3.08
CA SER A 81 0.73 3.96 -2.67
C SER A 81 1.12 4.65 -1.37
N TRP A 82 0.73 5.92 -1.20
CA TRP A 82 0.99 6.68 0.02
C TRP A 82 0.19 6.18 1.21
N ALA A 83 -1.08 5.84 1.01
CA ALA A 83 -1.92 5.26 2.06
C ALA A 83 -1.31 3.95 2.60
N ILE A 84 -0.83 3.09 1.70
CA ILE A 84 -0.18 1.82 2.06
C ILE A 84 1.15 2.07 2.76
N PHE A 85 2.02 2.90 2.17
CA PHE A 85 3.35 3.19 2.69
C PHE A 85 3.27 3.84 4.09
N GLY A 86 2.45 4.88 4.25
CA GLY A 86 2.28 5.58 5.52
C GLY A 86 1.71 4.67 6.62
N SER A 87 0.72 3.82 6.29
CA SER A 87 0.17 2.85 7.23
C SER A 87 1.24 1.83 7.67
N GLY A 88 2.05 1.36 6.73
CA GLY A 88 3.11 0.40 7.02
C GLY A 88 4.24 0.99 7.84
N LEU A 89 4.60 2.25 7.57
CA LEU A 89 5.60 2.98 8.35
C LEU A 89 5.11 3.20 9.79
N MET A 90 3.87 3.64 9.95
CA MET A 90 3.22 3.80 11.25
C MET A 90 3.21 2.50 12.04
N TRP A 91 2.79 1.39 11.44
CA TRP A 91 2.84 0.07 12.06
C TRP A 91 4.28 -0.38 12.41
N SER A 92 5.24 -0.15 11.52
CA SER A 92 6.62 -0.59 11.73
C SER A 92 7.30 0.07 12.93
N LYS A 93 6.92 1.31 13.26
CA LYS A 93 7.47 2.10 14.37
C LYS A 93 6.93 1.64 15.73
N ASP A 94 5.69 1.13 15.79
CA ASP A 94 5.08 0.60 17.01
C ASP A 94 4.34 -0.71 16.75
N ARG A 95 5.12 -1.79 16.61
CA ARG A 95 4.62 -3.14 16.35
C ARG A 95 3.93 -3.78 17.57
N SER A 96 4.00 -3.14 18.74
CA SER A 96 3.44 -3.67 19.99
C SER A 96 1.94 -3.39 20.13
N ARG A 97 1.48 -2.30 19.48
CA ARG A 97 0.12 -1.78 19.63
C ARG A 97 -0.91 -2.52 18.77
N PHE A 98 -0.54 -2.89 17.54
CA PHE A 98 -1.44 -3.58 16.61
C PHE A 98 -0.71 -4.64 15.78
N SER A 99 -1.39 -5.73 15.44
CA SER A 99 -0.85 -6.71 14.49
C SER A 99 -0.82 -6.13 13.07
N ALA A 100 0.05 -6.68 12.21
CA ALA A 100 0.17 -6.25 10.82
C ALA A 100 -1.16 -6.46 10.08
N GLU A 101 -1.85 -7.55 10.37
CA GLU A 101 -3.13 -7.93 9.78
C GLU A 101 -4.22 -6.91 10.13
N HIS A 102 -4.31 -6.51 11.40
CA HIS A 102 -5.33 -5.56 11.83
C HIS A 102 -5.17 -4.20 11.15
N VAL A 103 -3.95 -3.68 11.09
CA VAL A 103 -3.68 -2.42 10.40
C VAL A 103 -3.89 -2.59 8.90
N ALA A 104 -3.47 -3.72 8.30
CA ALA A 104 -3.64 -3.97 6.87
C ALA A 104 -5.12 -4.05 6.46
N ASP A 105 -5.95 -4.71 7.27
CA ASP A 105 -7.40 -4.82 7.05
C ASP A 105 -8.09 -3.46 7.16
N THR A 106 -7.65 -2.64 8.13
CA THR A 106 -8.15 -1.26 8.29
C THR A 106 -7.75 -0.37 7.11
N THR A 107 -6.48 -0.42 6.68
CA THR A 107 -5.99 0.30 5.51
C THR A 107 -6.75 -0.11 4.25
N LEU A 108 -6.98 -1.41 4.05
CA LEU A 108 -7.74 -1.93 2.93
C LEU A 108 -9.18 -1.45 2.93
N LEU A 109 -9.84 -1.44 4.10
CA LEU A 109 -11.21 -0.96 4.26
C LEU A 109 -11.34 0.51 3.84
N LEU A 110 -10.44 1.37 4.31
CA LEU A 110 -10.45 2.80 3.98
C LEU A 110 -10.18 3.04 2.49
N ILE A 111 -9.22 2.31 1.91
CA ILE A 111 -8.95 2.36 0.47
C ILE A 111 -10.18 1.90 -0.33
N ALA A 112 -10.78 0.76 0.03
CA ALA A 112 -11.97 0.24 -0.63
C ALA A 112 -13.14 1.23 -0.52
N GLY A 113 -13.34 1.83 0.66
CA GLY A 113 -14.33 2.88 0.87
C GLY A 113 -14.11 4.08 -0.04
N GLY A 114 -12.88 4.54 -0.23
CA GLY A 114 -12.58 5.65 -1.16
C GLY A 114 -12.72 5.29 -2.64
N LEU A 115 -12.49 4.03 -3.02
CA LEU A 115 -12.60 3.56 -4.41
C LEU A 115 -14.04 3.26 -4.82
N TYR A 116 -14.84 2.69 -3.92
CA TYR A 116 -16.20 2.23 -4.21
C TYR A 116 -17.29 3.11 -3.60
N GLY A 117 -16.93 4.00 -2.66
CA GLY A 117 -17.81 4.97 -2.02
C GLY A 117 -17.85 6.30 -2.77
N SER A 118 -18.62 6.35 -3.85
CA SER A 118 -19.40 7.55 -4.22
C SER A 118 -20.89 7.16 -4.36
N LEU A 119 -21.41 6.46 -3.36
CA LEU A 119 -22.82 6.08 -3.24
C LEU A 119 -23.46 6.60 -1.94
N ILE A 120 -22.87 7.62 -1.31
CA ILE A 120 -23.59 8.45 -0.35
C ILE A 120 -23.69 9.84 -0.99
N ASP A 121 -24.65 9.95 -1.92
CA ASP A 121 -25.40 11.20 -2.17
C ASP A 121 -26.75 11.04 -1.48
#